data_AF-J3CUZ8-F1
#
_entry.id   AF-J3CUZ8-F1
#
_cell.length_a   1.000
_cell.length_b   1.000
_cell.length_c   1.000
_cell.angle_alpha   90.00
_cell.angle_beta   90.00
_cell.angle_gamma   90.00
#
_symmetry.space_group_name_H-M   'P 1'
#
loop_
_entity.id
_entity.type
_entity.pdbx_description
1 polymer ?
#
loop_
_entity_poly.entity_id
_entity_poly.type
_entity_poly.pdbx_seq_one_letter_code
_entity_poly.pdbx_strand_id
1 'polypeptide(L)'
;MTDAPKTLDHEEVRTARHALLEAPHITPLTAFVRQLRDKPEGPYAEPYFDPCDGGTAAECLFPLEAPGPRAIKSGSVSRNNPDETAKNFFVLHQEAGIDRTRTIVWNIVPWHVGNAQQSKIWPVT
;
A
#
# COMPACT_ATOMS: atom_id res chain seq x y z
N MET A 1 -13.95 10.75 -3.02
CA MET A 1 -12.65 10.85 -3.72
C MET A 1 -12.77 10.08 -5.02
N THR A 2 -12.27 10.61 -6.13
CA THR A 2 -12.26 9.86 -7.40
C THR A 2 -11.34 8.66 -7.25
N ASP A 3 -11.86 7.45 -7.46
CA ASP A 3 -11.04 6.25 -7.49
C ASP A 3 -10.51 6.02 -8.91
N ALA A 4 -9.23 6.35 -9.11
CA ALA A 4 -8.57 6.21 -10.40
C ALA A 4 -7.06 5.91 -10.21
N PRO A 5 -6.40 5.31 -11.21
CA PRO A 5 -4.95 5.09 -11.17
C PRO A 5 -4.17 6.38 -10.93
N LYS A 6 -3.02 6.27 -10.25
CA LYS A 6 -2.06 7.35 -10.02
C LYS A 6 -2.57 8.56 -9.23
N THR A 7 -3.77 8.51 -8.65
CA THR A 7 -4.34 9.62 -7.87
C THR A 7 -3.52 9.96 -6.62
N LEU A 8 -2.71 9.03 -6.09
CA LEU A 8 -1.84 9.29 -4.94
C LEU A 8 -0.59 10.14 -5.27
N ASP A 9 -0.40 10.58 -6.53
CA ASP A 9 0.60 11.61 -6.84
C ASP A 9 0.22 12.98 -6.24
N HIS A 10 -1.07 13.19 -6.00
CA HIS A 10 -1.63 14.43 -5.42
C HIS A 10 -1.60 14.41 -3.89
N GLU A 11 -1.16 15.51 -3.28
CA GLU A 11 -1.02 15.63 -1.83
C GLU A 11 -2.36 15.60 -1.12
N GLU A 12 -3.36 16.29 -1.66
CA GLU A 12 -4.72 16.32 -1.13
C GLU A 12 -5.33 14.90 -1.05
N VAL A 13 -5.01 14.03 -2.02
CA VAL A 13 -5.47 12.64 -2.04
C VAL A 13 -4.75 11.84 -0.96
N ARG A 14 -3.43 12.02 -0.78
CA ARG A 14 -2.67 11.35 0.29
C ARG A 14 -3.14 11.76 1.68
N THR A 15 -3.37 13.05 1.90
CA THR A 15 -3.89 13.58 3.17
C THR A 15 -5.27 13.01 3.49
N ALA A 16 -6.18 13.01 2.51
CA ALA A 16 -7.49 12.42 2.67
C ALA A 16 -7.41 10.90 2.93
N ARG A 17 -6.45 10.20 2.30
CA ARG A 17 -6.22 8.77 2.53
C ARG A 17 -5.71 8.51 3.95
N HIS A 18 -4.76 9.30 4.43
CA HIS A 18 -4.19 9.16 5.77
C HIS A 18 -5.24 9.39 6.88
N ALA A 19 -6.20 10.29 6.65
CA ALA A 19 -7.30 10.53 7.59
C ALA A 19 -8.21 9.30 7.81
N LEU A 20 -8.15 8.30 6.93
CA LEU A 20 -8.96 7.07 7.00
C LEU A 20 -8.27 5.90 7.68
N LEU A 21 -7.04 6.06 8.18
CA LEU A 21 -6.27 4.97 8.81
C LEU A 21 -6.91 4.41 10.09
N GLU A 22 -7.84 5.16 10.69
CA GLU A 22 -8.58 4.76 11.89
C GLU A 22 -10.02 4.35 11.57
N ALA A 23 -10.35 4.11 10.29
CA ALA A 23 -11.63 3.52 9.93
C ALA A 23 -11.74 2.10 10.53
N PRO A 24 -12.92 1.63 11.00
CA PRO A 24 -13.04 0.38 11.76
C PRO A 24 -12.46 -0.87 11.08
N HIS A 25 -12.57 -0.99 9.76
CA HIS A 25 -12.01 -2.10 8.98
C HIS A 25 -10.51 -1.98 8.72
N ILE A 26 -9.90 -0.83 9.00
CA ILE A 26 -8.48 -0.53 8.75
C ILE A 26 -7.67 -0.43 10.04
N THR A 27 -8.27 0.04 11.15
CA THR A 27 -7.57 0.23 12.43
C THR A 27 -6.71 -0.97 12.86
N PRO A 28 -7.18 -2.24 12.76
CA PRO A 28 -6.34 -3.39 13.13
C PRO A 28 -5.10 -3.54 12.24
N LEU A 29 -5.21 -3.22 10.95
CA LEU A 29 -4.10 -3.24 10.00
C LEU A 29 -3.14 -2.08 10.23
N THR A 30 -3.65 -0.88 10.53
CA THR A 30 -2.84 0.27 10.95
C THR A 30 -2.04 -0.06 12.22
N ALA A 31 -2.66 -0.71 13.20
CA ALA A 31 -2.00 -1.16 14.41
C ALA A 31 -0.89 -2.19 14.11
N PHE A 32 -1.14 -3.14 13.21
CA PHE A 32 -0.12 -4.09 12.75
C PHE A 32 1.09 -3.38 12.13
N VAL A 33 0.88 -2.39 11.26
CA VAL A 33 1.99 -1.61 10.67
C VAL A 33 2.77 -0.81 11.72
N ARG A 34 2.08 -0.23 12.73
CA ARG A 34 2.76 0.43 13.86
C ARG A 34 3.66 -0.54 14.63
N GLN A 35 3.17 -1.76 14.90
CA GLN A 35 3.97 -2.80 15.56
C GLN A 35 5.20 -3.24 14.75
N LEU A 36 5.11 -3.26 13.41
CA LEU A 36 6.27 -3.56 12.57
C LEU A 36 7.37 -2.51 12.72
N ARG A 37 7.00 -1.23 12.79
CA ARG A 37 7.94 -0.10 12.94
C ARG A 37 8.62 -0.05 14.31
N ASP A 38 7.98 -0.60 15.33
CA ASP A 38 8.53 -0.63 16.69
C ASP A 38 9.61 -1.72 16.88
N LYS A 39 9.93 -2.50 15.83
CA LYS A 39 10.91 -3.57 15.93
C LYS A 39 12.36 -3.06 16.01
N PRO A 40 13.26 -3.79 16.70
CA PRO A 40 14.65 -3.38 16.91
C PRO A 40 15.50 -3.29 15.64
N GLU A 41 15.01 -3.87 14.54
CA GLU A 41 15.69 -3.98 13.24
C GLU A 41 15.88 -2.60 12.55
N GLY A 42 15.28 -1.54 13.09
CA GLY A 42 15.45 -0.14 12.68
C GLY A 42 14.14 0.46 12.16
N PRO A 43 14.00 1.80 12.13
CA PRO A 43 12.79 2.44 11.65
C PRO A 43 12.71 2.29 10.13
N TYR A 44 12.08 1.21 9.69
CA TYR A 44 11.68 1.08 8.31
C TYR A 44 10.50 2.04 8.05
N ALA A 45 10.39 2.49 6.80
CA ALA A 45 9.29 3.33 6.36
C ALA A 45 8.18 2.44 5.77
N GLU A 46 7.67 1.46 6.53
CA GLU A 46 6.62 0.57 6.04
C GLU A 46 5.40 1.39 5.66
N PRO A 47 4.95 1.36 4.40
CA PRO A 47 3.71 2.02 4.01
C PRO A 47 2.52 1.31 4.67
N TYR A 48 1.45 2.06 4.94
CA TYR A 48 0.23 1.47 5.46
C TYR A 48 -0.50 0.63 4.40
N PHE A 49 -1.46 -0.19 4.83
CA PHE A 49 -2.50 -0.69 3.93
C PHE A 49 -3.31 0.47 3.37
N ASP A 50 -3.85 0.33 2.16
CA ASP A 50 -4.73 1.33 1.58
C ASP A 50 -6.12 1.33 2.27
N PRO A 51 -6.54 2.42 2.94
CA PRO A 51 -7.84 2.50 3.59
C PRO A 51 -9.07 2.39 2.70
N CYS A 52 -8.91 2.56 1.38
CA CYS A 52 -9.99 2.37 0.40
C CYS A 52 -10.13 0.91 -0.05
N ASP A 53 -9.22 0.03 0.33
CA ASP A 53 -9.36 -1.42 0.13
C ASP A 53 -10.26 -2.04 1.21
N GLY A 54 -10.50 -3.35 1.13
CA GLY A 54 -11.44 -4.08 2.00
C GLY A 54 -11.04 -4.15 3.47
N GLY A 55 -9.81 -3.79 3.81
CA GLY A 55 -9.30 -3.89 5.17
C GLY A 55 -9.44 -5.31 5.74
N THR A 56 -9.86 -5.42 7.01
CA THR A 56 -10.11 -6.70 7.68
C THR A 56 -11.33 -7.47 7.15
N ALA A 57 -12.17 -6.83 6.33
CA ALA A 57 -13.30 -7.49 5.67
C ALA A 57 -12.92 -8.10 4.31
N ALA A 58 -11.70 -7.89 3.83
CA ALA A 58 -11.26 -8.45 2.56
C ALA A 58 -11.21 -9.99 2.60
N GLU A 59 -11.64 -10.60 1.49
CA GLU A 59 -11.62 -12.05 1.28
C GLU A 59 -10.32 -12.51 0.61
N CYS A 60 -9.67 -11.62 -0.14
CA CYS A 60 -8.47 -11.91 -0.90
C CYS A 60 -7.31 -10.97 -0.53
N LEU A 61 -6.14 -11.56 -0.28
CA LEU A 61 -4.87 -10.85 -0.14
C LEU A 61 -4.04 -11.02 -1.41
N PHE A 62 -3.56 -9.90 -1.98
CA PHE A 62 -2.60 -9.89 -3.07
C PHE A 62 -1.20 -9.55 -2.53
N PRO A 63 -0.32 -10.55 -2.34
CA PRO A 63 1.05 -10.33 -1.91
C PRO A 63 1.91 -9.84 -3.08
N LEU A 64 2.71 -8.81 -2.82
CA LEU A 64 3.76 -8.26 -3.67
C LEU A 64 5.12 -8.45 -2.97
N GLU A 65 6.23 -8.24 -3.68
CA GLU A 65 7.58 -8.47 -3.13
C GLU A 65 7.95 -7.47 -2.02
N ALA A 66 8.25 -6.24 -2.40
CA ALA A 66 8.65 -5.15 -1.50
C ALA A 66 8.10 -3.81 -2.01
N PRO A 67 7.88 -2.81 -1.13
CA PRO A 67 7.39 -1.51 -1.57
C PRO A 67 8.45 -0.80 -2.41
N GLY A 68 8.04 -0.30 -3.58
CA GLY A 68 8.86 0.58 -4.39
C GLY A 68 8.87 2.03 -3.88
N PRO A 69 9.70 2.92 -4.45
CA PRO A 69 9.88 4.29 -3.96
C PRO A 69 8.59 5.12 -3.98
N ARG A 70 7.68 4.81 -4.92
CA ARG A 70 6.37 5.48 -5.04
C ARG A 70 5.41 5.10 -3.92
N ALA A 71 5.43 3.85 -3.44
CA ALA A 71 4.64 3.43 -2.29
C ALA A 71 5.14 4.09 -1.01
N ILE A 72 6.47 4.20 -0.84
CA ILE A 72 7.09 4.93 0.28
C ILE A 72 6.66 6.40 0.28
N LYS A 73 6.78 7.09 -0.86
CA LYS A 73 6.33 8.49 -1.00
C LYS A 73 4.84 8.65 -0.73
N SER A 74 4.02 7.69 -1.15
CA SER A 74 2.56 7.77 -1.02
C SER A 74 2.08 7.41 0.38
N GLY A 75 2.90 6.70 1.17
CA GLY A 75 2.58 6.26 2.53
C GLY A 75 1.63 5.06 2.60
N SER A 76 1.30 4.43 1.46
CA SER A 76 0.43 3.25 1.41
C SER A 76 0.77 2.29 0.27
N VAL A 77 0.54 1.00 0.47
CA VAL A 77 0.54 -0.02 -0.58
C VAL A 77 -0.82 0.05 -1.28
N SER A 78 -0.86 0.64 -2.47
CA SER A 78 -2.13 1.02 -3.10
C SER A 78 -2.13 0.81 -4.60
N ARG A 79 -3.28 0.37 -5.13
CA ARG A 79 -3.61 0.37 -6.56
C ARG A 79 -3.74 1.78 -7.18
N ASN A 80 -3.77 2.81 -6.35
CA ASN A 80 -3.78 4.22 -6.76
C ASN A 80 -2.38 4.84 -6.75
N ASN A 81 -1.32 4.08 -6.41
CA ASN A 81 0.05 4.60 -6.40
C ASN A 81 0.48 5.11 -7.79
N PRO A 82 1.35 6.13 -7.85
CA PRO A 82 1.77 6.76 -9.11
C PRO A 82 2.87 5.98 -9.82
N ASP A 83 2.62 4.70 -10.10
CA ASP A 83 3.50 3.80 -10.85
C ASP A 83 2.69 2.86 -11.77
N GLU A 84 3.36 2.23 -12.73
CA GLU A 84 2.70 1.36 -13.70
C GLU A 84 2.24 0.03 -13.10
N THR A 85 2.87 -0.46 -12.02
CA THR A 85 2.45 -1.71 -11.38
C THR A 85 1.08 -1.53 -10.72
N ALA A 86 0.92 -0.46 -9.94
CA ALA A 86 -0.34 -0.10 -9.32
C ALA A 86 -1.43 0.20 -10.35
N LYS A 87 -1.11 0.94 -11.41
CA LYS A 87 -2.05 1.20 -12.52
C LYS A 87 -2.51 -0.09 -13.20
N ASN A 88 -1.59 -0.99 -13.55
CA ASN A 88 -1.95 -2.25 -14.20
C ASN A 88 -2.79 -3.12 -13.27
N PHE A 89 -2.44 -3.18 -11.98
CA PHE A 89 -3.23 -3.89 -10.97
C PHE A 89 -4.66 -3.34 -10.86
N PHE A 90 -4.82 -2.01 -10.84
CA PHE A 90 -6.13 -1.36 -10.85
C PHE A 90 -6.96 -1.75 -12.07
N VAL A 91 -6.39 -1.62 -13.28
CA VAL A 91 -7.10 -1.90 -14.54
C VAL A 91 -7.51 -3.37 -14.61
N LEU A 92 -6.60 -4.29 -14.29
CA LEU A 92 -6.88 -5.73 -14.31
C LEU A 92 -7.98 -6.11 -13.32
N HIS A 93 -8.02 -5.49 -12.13
CA HIS A 93 -9.11 -5.73 -11.18
C HIS A 93 -10.45 -5.23 -11.69
N GLN A 94 -10.45 -4.05 -12.32
CA GLN A 94 -11.66 -3.47 -12.92
C GLN A 94 -12.19 -4.33 -14.07
N GLU A 95 -11.30 -4.75 -14.98
CA GLU A 95 -11.64 -5.62 -16.11
C GLU A 95 -12.14 -6.99 -15.66
N ALA A 96 -11.57 -7.53 -14.58
CA ALA A 96 -12.01 -8.80 -13.99
C ALA A 96 -13.30 -8.68 -13.15
N GLY A 97 -13.84 -7.48 -12.94
CA GLY A 97 -15.01 -7.26 -12.10
C GLY A 97 -14.79 -7.59 -10.61
N ILE A 98 -13.54 -7.50 -10.15
CA ILE A 98 -13.19 -7.77 -8.75
C ILE A 98 -13.48 -6.51 -7.92
N ASP A 99 -14.47 -6.61 -7.04
CA ASP A 99 -14.80 -5.54 -6.10
C ASP A 99 -13.59 -5.24 -5.20
N ARG A 100 -13.19 -3.96 -5.17
CA ARG A 100 -12.10 -3.45 -4.36
C ARG A 100 -12.27 -3.80 -2.87
N THR A 101 -13.49 -3.75 -2.36
CA THR A 101 -13.81 -4.01 -0.95
C THR A 101 -13.58 -5.47 -0.54
N ARG A 102 -13.42 -6.39 -1.51
CA ARG A 102 -13.12 -7.80 -1.25
C ARG A 102 -11.63 -8.10 -1.20
N THR A 103 -10.78 -7.10 -1.43
CA THR A 103 -9.35 -7.29 -1.65
C THR A 103 -8.51 -6.35 -0.81
N ILE A 104 -7.31 -6.78 -0.45
CA ILE A 104 -6.21 -5.94 0.07
C ILE A 104 -4.92 -6.27 -0.67
N VAL A 105 -4.02 -5.29 -0.77
CA VAL A 105 -2.68 -5.46 -1.34
C VAL A 105 -1.64 -5.26 -0.25
N TRP A 106 -0.62 -6.11 -0.22
CA TRP A 106 0.46 -6.04 0.78
C TRP A 106 1.80 -6.47 0.21
N ASN A 107 2.90 -6.09 0.87
CA ASN A 107 4.24 -6.55 0.53
C ASN A 107 4.73 -7.62 1.52
N ILE A 108 5.24 -8.75 1.02
CA ILE A 108 5.83 -9.81 1.84
C ILE A 108 7.01 -9.27 2.64
N VAL A 109 7.84 -8.44 2.01
CA VAL A 109 8.85 -7.64 2.69
C VAL A 109 8.30 -6.22 2.83
N PRO A 110 7.77 -5.83 4.00
CA PRO A 110 6.96 -4.62 4.12
C PRO A 110 7.77 -3.33 4.13
N TRP A 111 9.10 -3.41 4.10
CA TRP A 111 10.02 -2.29 4.02
C TRP A 111 10.73 -2.23 2.67
N HIS A 112 11.16 -1.03 2.29
CA HIS A 112 11.89 -0.84 1.04
C HIS A 112 13.25 -1.57 1.10
N VAL A 113 13.45 -2.54 0.22
CA VAL A 113 14.72 -3.30 0.11
C VAL A 113 15.56 -2.68 -1.00
N GLY A 114 16.39 -1.67 -0.72
CA GLY A 114 17.19 -1.03 -1.77
C GLY A 114 18.48 -0.39 -1.30
N ASN A 115 19.25 0.17 -2.25
CA ASN A 115 20.45 0.94 -1.91
C ASN A 115 20.09 2.15 -1.02
N ALA A 116 21.09 2.77 -0.38
CA ALA A 116 20.89 3.94 0.49
C ALA A 116 20.13 5.11 -0.19
N GLN A 117 20.04 5.11 -1.53
CA GLN A 117 19.28 6.09 -2.31
C GLN A 117 17.82 5.69 -2.58
N GLN A 118 17.34 4.55 -2.06
CA GLN A 118 15.96 4.05 -2.19
C GLN A 118 15.45 4.06 -3.64
N SER A 119 16.30 3.66 -4.60
CA SER A 119 16.01 3.83 -6.04
C SER A 119 15.71 2.52 -6.79
N LYS A 120 16.05 1.37 -6.21
CA LYS A 120 15.85 0.03 -6.79
C LYS A 120 15.59 -1.00 -5.70
N ILE A 121 14.75 -1.99 -5.99
CA ILE A 121 14.57 -3.19 -5.17
C ILE A 121 15.65 -4.22 -5.53
N TRP A 122 16.38 -4.76 -4.55
CA TRP A 122 17.26 -5.92 -4.79
C TRP A 122 16.48 -7.21 -4.55
N PRO A 123 16.64 -8.24 -5.41
CA PRO A 123 16.14 -9.56 -5.07
C PRO A 123 16.84 -10.04 -3.79
N VAL A 124 16.04 -10.51 -2.83
CA VAL A 124 16.56 -11.14 -1.62
C VAL A 124 17.09 -12.52 -2.03
N THR A 125 18.43 -12.68 -2.04
CA THR A 125 19.11 -13.96 -2.25
C THR A 125 19.39 -14.66 -0.94
#